data_AF-A0A940FRF4-F1
#
_entry.id   AF-A0A940FRF4-F1
#
_cell.length_a   1.000
_cell.length_b   1.000
_cell.length_c   1.000
_cell.angle_alpha   90.00
_cell.angle_beta   90.00
_cell.angle_gamma   90.00
#
_symmetry.space_group_name_H-M   'P 1'
#
loop_
_entity.id
_entity.type
_entity.pdbx_description
1 polymer ?
#
loop_
_entity_poly.entity_id
_entity_poly.type
_entity_poly.pdbx_seq_one_letter_code
_entity_poly.pdbx_strand_id
1 'polypeptide(L)'
;MRNRNESGQALVETALVLPVILAMVLGIFGFGHLFNAQLVITNASREGARIGALGRSDTNIKAAVSKYLSGAGLTDPGTVVTISKAPGADGADVTVNVSYPFKTALNLPGVPNPINLKSTAVMRVEQDQ
;
A
#
# COMPACT_ATOMS: atom_id res chain seq x y z
N MET A 1 25.75 46.23 -27.67
CA MET A 1 24.48 45.47 -27.67
C MET A 1 24.81 43.99 -27.67
N ARG A 2 24.98 43.36 -26.49
CA ARG A 2 25.45 41.96 -26.39
C ARG A 2 25.05 41.35 -25.04
N ASN A 3 23.75 41.34 -24.72
CA ASN A 3 23.23 40.75 -23.47
C ASN A 3 21.84 40.09 -23.62
N ARG A 4 21.22 40.11 -24.81
CA ARG A 4 19.91 39.48 -25.02
C ARG A 4 19.99 37.98 -25.35
N ASN A 5 21.12 37.50 -25.87
CA ASN A 5 21.29 36.09 -26.25
C ASN A 5 21.56 35.17 -25.05
N GLU A 6 22.25 35.68 -24.03
CA GLU A 6 22.66 34.91 -22.86
C GLU A 6 21.47 34.54 -21.97
N SER A 7 20.50 35.45 -21.85
CA SER A 7 19.27 35.23 -21.08
C SER A 7 18.33 34.21 -21.74
N GLY A 8 18.25 34.20 -23.07
CA GLY A 8 17.47 33.21 -23.83
C GLY A 8 18.09 31.81 -23.77
N GLN A 9 19.43 31.72 -23.79
CA GLN A 9 20.14 30.46 -23.66
C GLN A 9 19.93 29.82 -22.27
N ALA A 10 20.04 30.59 -21.20
CA ALA A 10 19.80 30.09 -19.84
C ALA A 10 18.38 29.55 -19.63
N LEU A 11 17.37 30.17 -20.27
CA LEU A 11 15.99 29.68 -20.27
C LEU A 11 15.87 28.31 -20.95
N VAL A 12 16.54 28.12 -22.09
CA VAL A 12 16.53 26.85 -22.83
C VAL A 12 17.25 25.75 -22.05
N GLU A 13 18.42 26.05 -21.47
CA GLU A 13 19.17 25.09 -20.63
C GLU A 13 18.33 24.63 -19.44
N THR A 14 17.65 25.56 -18.76
CA THR A 14 16.75 25.22 -17.64
C THR A 14 15.55 24.40 -18.10
N ALA A 15 14.95 24.75 -19.25
CA ALA A 15 13.81 24.02 -19.81
C ALA A 15 14.15 22.57 -20.20
N LEU A 16 15.42 22.25 -20.48
CA LEU A 16 15.87 20.89 -20.78
C LEU A 16 16.11 20.06 -19.51
N VAL A 17 16.58 20.69 -18.42
CA VAL A 17 16.85 19.99 -17.15
C VAL A 17 15.58 19.80 -16.32
N LEU A 18 14.64 20.75 -16.40
CA LEU A 18 13.42 20.75 -15.61
C LEU A 18 12.58 19.45 -15.74
N PRO A 19 12.36 18.87 -16.93
CA PRO A 19 11.61 17.62 -17.07
C PRO A 19 12.26 16.45 -16.31
N VAL A 20 13.59 16.40 -16.27
CA VAL A 20 14.34 15.35 -15.59
C VAL A 20 14.18 15.48 -14.07
N ILE A 21 14.27 16.71 -13.55
CA ILE A 21 14.04 17.00 -12.14
C ILE A 21 12.58 16.67 -11.75
N LEU A 22 11.61 17.11 -12.55
CA LEU A 22 10.19 16.82 -12.30
C LEU A 22 9.92 15.31 -12.32
N ALA A 23 10.51 14.57 -13.28
CA ALA A 23 10.40 13.11 -13.32
C ALA A 23 10.96 12.45 -12.05
N MET A 24 12.11 12.91 -11.57
CA MET A 24 12.67 12.42 -10.29
C MET A 24 11.77 12.73 -9.11
N VAL A 25 11.27 13.96 -8.99
CA VAL A 25 10.37 14.37 -7.90
C VAL A 25 9.10 13.53 -7.91
N LEU A 26 8.43 13.41 -9.06
CA LEU A 26 7.24 12.57 -9.21
C LEU A 26 7.52 11.10 -8.92
N GLY A 27 8.71 10.59 -9.30
CA GLY A 27 9.15 9.25 -8.97
C GLY A 27 9.27 9.02 -7.46
N ILE A 28 9.89 9.97 -6.74
CA ILE A 28 10.01 9.92 -5.28
C ILE A 28 8.63 9.93 -4.62
N PHE A 29 7.73 10.82 -5.04
CA PHE A 29 6.36 10.85 -4.52
C PHE A 29 5.59 9.56 -4.81
N GLY A 30 5.68 9.04 -6.04
CA GLY A 30 5.04 7.79 -6.43
C GLY A 30 5.53 6.59 -5.61
N PHE A 31 6.85 6.50 -5.40
CA PHE A 31 7.44 5.47 -4.55
C PHE A 31 7.02 5.62 -3.09
N GLY A 32 7.05 6.84 -2.55
CA GLY A 32 6.61 7.12 -1.18
C GLY A 32 5.15 6.72 -0.94
N HIS A 33 4.27 7.01 -1.90
CA HIS A 33 2.86 6.62 -1.83
C HIS A 33 2.67 5.09 -1.89
N LEU A 34 3.42 4.41 -2.78
CA LEU A 34 3.43 2.94 -2.86
C LEU A 34 3.89 2.31 -1.55
N PHE A 35 4.99 2.82 -0.99
CA PHE A 35 5.55 2.34 0.26
C PHE A 35 4.62 2.58 1.45
N ASN A 36 3.97 3.75 1.49
CA ASN A 36 2.95 4.05 2.49
C ASN A 36 1.79 3.04 2.42
N ALA A 37 1.26 2.77 1.22
CA ALA A 37 0.22 1.77 1.03
C ALA A 37 0.67 0.38 1.54
N GLN A 38 1.92 -0.03 1.26
CA GLN A 38 2.47 -1.29 1.75
C GLN A 38 2.50 -1.37 3.29
N LEU A 39 2.88 -0.27 3.96
CA LEU A 39 2.85 -0.18 5.43
C LEU A 39 1.43 -0.28 5.97
N VAL A 40 0.47 0.40 5.33
CA VAL A 40 -0.92 0.36 5.76
C VAL A 40 -1.51 -1.04 5.63
N ILE A 41 -1.34 -1.72 4.49
CA ILE A 41 -1.88 -3.08 4.32
C ILE A 41 -1.23 -4.08 5.30
N THR A 42 0.03 -3.83 5.70
CA THR A 42 0.75 -4.65 6.67
C THR A 42 0.22 -4.46 8.08
N ASN A 43 -0.09 -3.23 8.45
CA ASN A 43 -0.74 -2.98 9.73
C ASN A 43 -2.19 -3.48 9.73
N ALA A 44 -2.90 -3.36 8.62
CA ALA A 44 -4.26 -3.86 8.47
C ALA A 44 -4.33 -5.39 8.60
N SER A 45 -3.41 -6.13 7.95
CA SER A 45 -3.33 -7.59 8.07
C SER A 45 -3.03 -8.03 9.50
N ARG A 46 -2.10 -7.35 10.19
CA ARG A 46 -1.77 -7.59 11.60
C ARG A 46 -2.95 -7.32 12.53
N GLU A 47 -3.68 -6.24 12.32
CA GLU A 47 -4.87 -5.93 13.12
C GLU A 47 -5.98 -6.96 12.87
N GLY A 48 -6.18 -7.38 11.62
CA GLY A 48 -7.08 -8.48 11.30
C GLY A 48 -6.69 -9.77 12.02
N ALA A 49 -5.41 -10.15 11.99
CA ALA A 49 -4.90 -11.34 12.68
C ALA A 49 -5.10 -11.24 14.19
N ARG A 50 -4.90 -10.06 14.80
CA ARG A 50 -5.15 -9.81 16.22
C ARG A 50 -6.60 -10.01 16.59
N ILE A 51 -7.52 -9.42 15.82
CA ILE A 51 -8.96 -9.60 16.03
C ILE A 51 -9.35 -11.08 15.89
N GLY A 52 -8.73 -11.81 14.96
CA GLY A 52 -8.94 -13.24 14.80
C GLY A 52 -8.38 -14.08 15.96
N ALA A 53 -7.21 -13.72 16.48
CA ALA A 53 -6.61 -14.35 17.65
C ALA A 53 -7.48 -14.20 18.91
N LEU A 54 -8.27 -13.13 19.01
CA LEU A 54 -9.29 -12.94 20.05
C LEU A 54 -10.58 -13.77 19.82
N GLY A 55 -10.56 -14.73 18.90
CA GLY A 55 -11.70 -15.61 18.61
C GLY A 55 -12.87 -14.93 17.89
N ARG A 56 -12.67 -13.73 17.31
CA ARG A 56 -13.75 -13.03 16.61
C ARG A 56 -14.05 -13.67 15.24
N SER A 57 -15.28 -13.45 14.77
CA SER A 57 -15.74 -13.96 13.48
C SER A 57 -14.99 -13.33 12.30
N ASP A 58 -14.98 -14.05 11.18
CA ASP A 58 -14.35 -13.61 9.94
C ASP A 58 -14.91 -12.26 9.44
N THR A 59 -16.19 -11.98 9.69
CA THR A 59 -16.82 -10.69 9.42
C THR A 59 -16.15 -9.55 10.21
N ASN A 60 -15.87 -9.77 11.49
CA ASN A 60 -15.21 -8.77 12.34
C ASN A 60 -13.74 -8.56 11.92
N ILE A 61 -13.04 -9.64 11.54
CA ILE A 61 -11.68 -9.56 11.00
C ILE A 61 -11.65 -8.71 9.73
N LYS A 62 -12.55 -9.00 8.76
CA LYS A 62 -12.65 -8.22 7.52
C LYS A 62 -13.02 -6.76 7.81
N ALA A 63 -13.95 -6.51 8.73
CA ALA A 63 -14.32 -5.15 9.12
C ALA A 63 -13.14 -4.38 9.73
N ALA A 64 -12.32 -5.02 10.56
CA ALA A 64 -11.12 -4.42 11.14
C ALA A 64 -10.08 -4.05 10.07
N VAL A 65 -9.81 -4.99 9.14
CA VAL A 65 -8.94 -4.74 7.98
C VAL A 65 -9.48 -3.56 7.15
N SER A 66 -10.76 -3.61 6.74
CA SER A 66 -11.38 -2.56 5.93
C SER A 66 -11.40 -1.20 6.62
N LYS A 67 -11.60 -1.14 7.94
CA LYS A 67 -11.53 0.10 8.72
C LYS A 67 -10.12 0.70 8.71
N TYR A 68 -9.10 -0.15 8.83
CA TYR A 68 -7.70 0.29 8.80
C TYR A 68 -7.32 0.83 7.40
N LEU A 69 -7.76 0.13 6.35
CA LEU A 69 -7.53 0.54 4.97
C LEU A 69 -8.26 1.85 4.62
N SER A 70 -9.55 1.95 4.94
CA SER A 70 -10.35 3.14 4.63
C SER A 70 -9.93 4.37 5.42
N GLY A 71 -9.46 4.21 6.66
CA GLY A 71 -8.87 5.28 7.46
C GLY A 71 -7.61 5.91 6.82
N ALA A 72 -6.94 5.16 5.94
CA ALA A 72 -5.80 5.64 5.16
C ALA A 72 -6.17 5.95 3.68
N GLY A 73 -7.46 5.94 3.33
CA GLY A 73 -7.93 6.22 1.97
C GLY A 73 -7.76 5.08 0.96
N LEU A 74 -7.42 3.87 1.40
CA LEU A 74 -7.25 2.69 0.54
C LEU A 74 -8.59 1.95 0.42
N THR A 75 -9.45 2.38 -0.50
CA THR A 75 -10.86 1.94 -0.60
C THR A 75 -11.18 1.16 -1.89
N ASP A 76 -10.17 0.64 -2.60
CA ASP A 76 -10.40 -0.04 -3.88
C ASP A 76 -11.25 -1.32 -3.69
N PRO A 77 -12.37 -1.49 -4.43
CA PRO A 77 -13.27 -2.63 -4.29
C PRO A 77 -12.63 -3.96 -4.74
N GLY A 78 -11.52 -3.93 -5.48
CA GLY A 78 -10.75 -5.11 -5.85
C GLY A 78 -9.86 -5.64 -4.71
N THR A 79 -9.92 -5.06 -3.51
CA THR A 79 -9.19 -5.56 -2.34
C THR A 79 -9.70 -6.93 -1.93
N VAL A 80 -8.78 -7.89 -1.79
CA VAL A 80 -9.09 -9.25 -1.36
C VAL A 80 -8.52 -9.51 0.02
N VAL A 81 -9.37 -9.91 0.95
CA VAL A 81 -8.99 -10.34 2.31
C VAL A 81 -9.34 -11.82 2.47
N THR A 82 -8.30 -12.64 2.62
CA THR A 82 -8.42 -14.08 2.84
C THR A 82 -8.01 -14.40 4.27
N ILE A 83 -8.82 -15.21 4.94
CA ILE A 83 -8.60 -15.64 6.32
C ILE A 83 -8.47 -17.15 6.28
N SER A 84 -7.43 -17.69 6.89
CA SER A 84 -7.27 -19.12 7.11
C SER A 84 -6.96 -19.38 8.57
N LYS A 85 -7.50 -20.48 9.09
CA LYS A 85 -7.28 -20.95 10.46
C LYS A 85 -6.66 -22.34 10.36
N ALA A 86 -5.56 -22.58 11.07
CA ALA A 86 -4.93 -23.90 11.07
C ALA A 86 -5.91 -24.94 11.67
N PRO A 87 -6.06 -26.14 11.07
CA PRO A 87 -6.88 -27.21 11.66
C PRO A 87 -6.16 -27.79 12.89
N GLY A 88 -6.83 -27.80 14.05
CA GLY A 88 -6.28 -28.39 15.27
C GLY A 88 -6.73 -27.63 16.52
N ALA A 89 -7.11 -28.37 17.55
CA ALA A 89 -7.68 -27.90 18.81
C ALA A 89 -6.86 -26.76 19.46
N ASP A 90 -7.57 -25.84 20.12
CA ASP A 90 -7.06 -24.95 21.17
C ASP A 90 -5.74 -24.20 20.85
N GLY A 91 -5.87 -22.92 20.46
CA GLY A 91 -4.71 -22.08 20.11
C GLY A 91 -4.29 -22.19 18.64
N ALA A 92 -5.23 -22.44 17.73
CA ALA A 92 -4.97 -22.43 16.29
C ALA A 92 -4.46 -21.06 15.81
N ASP A 93 -3.50 -21.07 14.88
CA ASP A 93 -3.00 -19.86 14.26
C ASP A 93 -4.04 -19.30 13.27
N VAL A 94 -4.33 -18.02 13.39
CA VAL A 94 -5.13 -17.24 12.45
C VAL A 94 -4.19 -16.52 11.50
N THR A 95 -4.29 -16.85 10.22
CA THR A 95 -3.58 -16.19 9.13
C THR A 95 -4.52 -15.26 8.39
N VAL A 96 -4.13 -14.00 8.24
CA VAL A 96 -4.85 -12.99 7.48
C VAL A 96 -3.97 -12.52 6.33
N ASN A 97 -4.45 -12.73 5.11
CA ASN A 97 -3.79 -12.28 3.89
C ASN A 97 -4.60 -11.14 3.26
N VAL A 98 -3.94 -10.02 3.01
CA VAL A 98 -4.52 -8.83 2.36
C VAL A 98 -3.82 -8.63 1.03
N SER A 99 -4.60 -8.57 -0.04
CA SER A 99 -4.15 -8.23 -1.39
C SER A 99 -4.86 -6.94 -1.82
N TYR A 100 -4.11 -5.88 -2.09
CA TYR A 100 -4.65 -4.57 -2.47
C TYR A 100 -4.17 -4.18 -3.87
N PRO A 101 -5.07 -3.89 -4.82
CA PRO A 101 -4.71 -3.41 -6.16
C PRO A 101 -4.33 -1.93 -6.10
N PHE A 102 -3.05 -1.65 -5.86
CA PHE A 102 -2.56 -0.29 -5.77
C PHE A 102 -2.46 0.35 -7.16
N LYS A 103 -3.08 1.52 -7.31
CA LYS A 103 -3.00 2.32 -8.54
C LYS A 103 -1.91 3.37 -8.40
N THR A 104 -0.96 3.38 -9.33
CA THR A 104 0.06 4.43 -9.38
C THR A 104 -0.57 5.75 -9.84
N ALA A 105 -0.07 6.88 -9.32
CA ALA A 105 -0.55 8.21 -9.72
C ALA A 105 -0.21 8.53 -11.18
N LEU A 106 0.89 7.97 -11.69
CA LEU A 106 1.33 8.11 -13.07
C LEU A 106 1.34 6.75 -13.77
N ASN A 107 0.83 6.71 -15.00
CA ASN A 107 0.92 5.57 -15.90
C ASN A 107 2.26 5.61 -16.64
N LEU A 108 3.27 4.95 -16.07
CA LEU A 108 4.60 4.87 -16.67
C LEU A 108 4.72 3.63 -17.58
N PRO A 109 5.35 3.75 -18.76
CA PRO A 109 5.59 2.60 -19.62
C PRO A 109 6.49 1.59 -18.90
N GLY A 110 6.13 0.30 -18.99
CA GLY A 110 6.85 -0.80 -18.33
C GLY A 110 6.49 -1.01 -16.86
N VAL A 111 5.70 -0.13 -16.24
CA VAL A 111 5.20 -0.31 -14.86
C VAL A 111 3.75 -0.80 -14.90
N PRO A 112 3.43 -1.98 -14.35
CA PRO A 112 2.06 -2.45 -14.24
C PRO A 112 1.21 -1.48 -13.42
N ASN A 113 0.00 -1.17 -13.89
CA ASN A 113 -0.98 -0.42 -13.12
C ASN A 113 -2.36 -1.09 -13.28
N PRO A 114 -2.91 -1.77 -12.25
CA PRO A 114 -2.48 -1.76 -10.85
C PRO A 114 -1.31 -2.70 -10.50
N ILE A 115 -0.62 -2.37 -9.41
CA ILE A 115 0.36 -3.23 -8.74
C ILE A 115 -0.36 -3.92 -7.57
N ASN A 116 -0.37 -5.26 -7.55
CA ASN A 116 -0.98 -6.01 -6.45
C ASN A 116 -0.05 -6.08 -5.25
N LEU A 117 -0.32 -5.25 -4.25
CA LEU A 117 0.38 -5.28 -2.97
C LEU A 117 -0.16 -6.42 -2.12
N LYS A 118 0.72 -7.19 -1.49
CA LYS A 118 0.35 -8.33 -0.67
C LYS A 118 0.97 -8.21 0.72
N SER A 119 0.21 -8.62 1.73
CA SER A 119 0.68 -8.75 3.10
C SER A 119 0.00 -9.91 3.80
N THR A 120 0.78 -10.66 4.58
CA THR A 120 0.31 -11.79 5.37
C THR A 120 0.71 -11.57 6.82
N ALA A 121 -0.24 -11.74 7.74
CA ALA A 121 0.01 -11.73 9.16
C ALA A 121 -0.56 -13.01 9.80
N VAL A 122 0.15 -13.54 10.79
CA VAL A 122 -0.23 -14.76 11.50
C VAL A 122 -0.19 -14.47 13.00
N MET A 123 -1.24 -14.85 13.73
CA MET A 123 -1.29 -14.75 15.20
C MET A 123 -1.96 -15.97 15.81
N ARG A 124 -1.50 -16.38 16.99
CA ARG A 124 -2.03 -17.53 17.74
C ARG A 124 -3.26 -17.11 18.55
N VAL A 125 -4.30 -17.95 18.59
CA VAL A 125 -5.48 -17.70 19.44
C VAL A 125 -5.10 -17.82 20.93
N GLU A 126 -5.41 -16.79 21.72
CA GLU A 126 -5.26 -16.82 23.18
C GLU A 126 -6.46 -17.55 23.80
N GLN A 127 -6.20 -18.60 24.60
CA GLN A 127 -7.21 -19.21 25.46
C GLN A 127 -7.25 -18.42 26.78
N ASP A 128 -8.39 -17.80 27.08
CA ASP A 128 -8.69 -17.37 28.44
C ASP A 128 -8.97 -18.65 29.24
N GLN A 129 -8.06 -19.02 30.16
CA GLN A 129 -8.25 -20.12 31.11
C GLN A 129 -9.10 -19.70 32.30
#